data_AF-A0AAV0WFR1-F1
#
_entry.id   AF-A0AAV0WFR1-F1
#
_cell.length_a   1.000
_cell.length_b   1.000
_cell.length_c   1.000
_cell.angle_alpha   90.00
_cell.angle_beta   90.00
_cell.angle_gamma   90.00
#
_symmetry.space_group_name_H-M   'P 1'
#
loop_
_entity.id
_entity.type
_entity.pdbx_description
1 polymer ?
#
loop_
_entity_poly.entity_id
_entity_poly.type
_entity_poly.pdbx_seq_one_letter_code
_entity_poly.pdbx_strand_id
1 'polypeptide(L)' 'MYQMKTLTEQLEASDLNIVDGIVLLECAVRSLEEIRNDTDQLNKLISIAKVFSLKMEVDRVVDFQRHHRKRLNPEKIDSN' A
#
# COMPACT_ATOMS: atom_id res chain seq x y z
N MET A 1 0.04 7.95 -7.77
CA MET A 1 1.48 8.31 -7.61
C MET A 1 1.82 9.70 -8.15
N TYR A 2 1.20 10.15 -9.26
CA TYR A 2 1.45 11.49 -9.83
C TYR A 2 1.16 12.64 -8.84
N GLN A 3 0.04 12.58 -8.12
CA GLN A 3 -0.35 13.60 -7.13
C GLN A 3 0.63 13.72 -5.95
N MET A 4 1.19 12.59 -5.48
CA MET A 4 2.17 12.58 -4.40
C MET A 4 3.48 13.26 -4.83
N LYS A 5 3.90 13.03 -6.09
CA LYS A 5 5.09 13.67 -6.65
C LYS A 5 4.93 15.19 -6.71
N THR A 6 3.80 15.67 -7.21
CA THR A 6 3.50 17.11 -7.28
C THR A 6 3.43 17.76 -5.89
N LEU A 7 2.87 17.06 -4.90
CA LEU A 7 2.84 17.52 -3.52
C LEU A 7 4.27 17.70 -2.96
N THR A 8 5.15 16.72 -3.19
CA THR A 8 6.55 16.80 -2.76
C THR A 8 7.31 17.95 -3.42
N GLU A 9 7.14 18.12 -4.74
CA GLU A 9 7.77 19.21 -5.49
C GLU A 9 7.33 20.60 -5.00
N GLN A 10 6.06 20.76 -4.60
CA GLN A 10 5.57 22.02 -4.06
C GLN A 10 6.03 22.25 -2.61
N LEU A 11 6.18 21.21 -1.80
CA LEU A 11 6.75 21.31 -0.44
C LEU A 11 8.24 21.65 -0.44
N GLU A 12 8.97 21.30 -1.51
CA GLU A 12 10.38 21.62 -1.69
C GLU A 12 10.61 23.05 -2.21
N ALA A 13 9.56 23.78 -2.60
CA ALA A 13 9.66 25.15 -3.08
C ALA A 13 9.94 26.15 -1.94
N SER A 14 10.86 27.09 -2.17
CA SER A 14 11.31 28.07 -1.16
C SER A 14 10.29 29.17 -0.83
N ASP A 15 9.31 29.40 -1.72
CA ASP A 15 8.37 30.52 -1.63
C ASP A 15 6.92 30.02 -1.60
N LEU A 16 6.55 29.33 -0.51
CA LEU A 16 5.16 28.95 -0.25
C LEU A 16 4.42 30.09 0.46
N ASN A 17 3.38 30.62 -0.19
CA ASN A 17 2.49 31.56 0.48
C ASN A 17 1.42 30.82 1.29
N ILE A 18 0.66 31.55 2.11
CA ILE A 18 -0.35 30.96 3.00
C ILE A 18 -1.44 30.20 2.23
N VAL A 19 -1.82 30.67 1.04
CA VAL A 19 -2.81 30.01 0.18
C VAL A 19 -2.26 28.70 -0.35
N ASP A 20 -1.01 28.68 -0.80
CA ASP A 20 -0.32 27.46 -1.23
C ASP A 20 -0.25 26.44 -0.08
N GLY A 21 0.08 26.90 1.13
CA GLY A 21 0.11 26.05 2.33
C GLY A 21 -1.24 25.40 2.65
N ILE A 22 -2.35 26.12 2.49
CA ILE A 22 -3.70 25.57 2.69
C ILE A 22 -4.00 24.48 1.65
N VAL A 23 -3.68 24.73 0.37
CA VAL A 23 -3.89 23.76 -0.71
C VAL A 23 -3.06 22.49 -0.51
N LEU A 24 -1.83 22.62 -0.01
CA LEU A 24 -0.97 21.48 0.30
C LEU A 24 -1.51 20.64 1.46
N LEU A 25 -2.01 21.29 2.52
CA LEU A 25 -2.63 20.60 3.65
C LEU A 25 -3.88 19.83 3.22
N GLU A 26 -4.73 20.43 2.40
CA GLU A 26 -5.92 19.77 1.86
C GLU A 26 -5.55 18.55 0.99
N CYS A 27 -4.55 18.71 0.11
CA CYS A 27 -4.05 17.61 -0.71
C CYS A 27 -3.48 16.46 0.15
N ALA A 28 -2.68 16.79 1.18
CA ALA A 28 -2.09 15.79 2.07
C ALA A 28 -3.17 15.03 2.87
N VAL A 29 -4.18 15.73 3.40
CA VAL A 29 -5.31 15.11 4.09
C VAL A 29 -6.04 14.14 3.16
N ARG A 30 -6.37 14.56 1.93
CA ARG A 30 -7.04 13.69 0.95
C ARG A 30 -6.22 12.44 0.63
N SER A 31 -4.91 12.58 0.42
CA SER A 31 -4.03 11.44 0.17
C SER A 31 -3.95 10.48 1.35
N LEU A 32 -3.95 10.99 2.59
CA LEU A 32 -4.00 10.14 3.78
C LEU A 32 -5.34 9.41 3.94
N GLU A 33 -6.45 10.05 3.58
CA GLU A 33 -7.78 9.43 3.58
C GLU A 33 -7.90 8.33 2.52
N GLU A 34 -7.35 8.54 1.32
CA GLU A 34 -7.26 7.53 0.27
C GLU A 34 -6.49 6.30 0.76
N ILE A 35 -5.29 6.51 1.35
CA ILE A 35 -4.48 5.43 1.91
C ILE A 35 -5.23 4.67 3.02
N ARG A 36 -5.92 5.40 3.90
CA ARG A 36 -6.74 4.80 4.97
C ARG A 36 -7.86 3.95 4.38
N ASN A 37 -8.61 4.50 3.43
CA ASN A 37 -9.74 3.80 2.80
C ASN A 37 -9.28 2.55 2.04
N ASP A 38 -8.14 2.61 1.35
CA ASP A 38 -7.53 1.45 0.70
C ASP A 38 -7.15 0.36 1.72
N THR A 39 -6.63 0.76 2.87
CA THR A 39 -6.31 -0.18 3.97
C THR A 39 -7.56 -0.86 4.51
N ASP A 40 -8.66 -0.11 4.70
CA ASP A 40 -9.95 -0.66 5.13
C ASP A 40 -10.55 -1.61 4.09
N GLN A 41 -10.45 -1.26 2.80
CA GLN A 41 -10.88 -2.13 1.70
C GLN A 41 -10.06 -3.43 1.64
N LEU A 42 -8.74 -3.35 1.81
CA LEU A 42 -7.87 -4.53 1.87
C LEU A 42 -8.22 -5.43 3.06
N ASN A 43 -8.42 -4.84 4.25
CA ASN A 43 -8.84 -5.59 5.43
C ASN A 43 -10.18 -6.30 5.21
N LYS A 44 -11.12 -5.65 4.53
CA LYS A 44 -12.40 -6.25 4.14
C LYS A 44 -12.22 -7.40 3.14
N LEU A 45 -11.34 -7.25 2.17
CA LEU A 45 -11.03 -8.32 1.22
C LEU A 45 -10.42 -9.55 1.91
N ILE A 46 -9.47 -9.31 2.83
CA ILE A 46 -8.83 -10.37 3.63
C ILE A 46 -9.87 -11.08 4.51
N SER A 47 -10.79 -10.34 5.13
CA SER A 47 -11.82 -10.95 5.98
C SER A 47 -12.77 -11.83 5.15
N ILE A 48 -13.20 -11.35 3.97
CA ILE A 48 -14.00 -12.13 3.02
C ILE A 48 -13.26 -13.40 2.58
N ALA A 49 -11.98 -13.30 2.21
CA ALA A 49 -11.17 -14.44 1.81
C ALA A 49 -10.99 -15.47 2.94
N LYS A 50 -10.84 -15.02 4.19
CA LYS A 50 -10.81 -15.90 5.37
C LYS A 50 -12.13 -16.65 5.56
N VAL A 51 -13.27 -15.98 5.38
CA VAL A 51 -14.59 -16.63 5.49
C VAL A 51 -14.82 -17.60 4.33
N PHE A 52 -14.40 -17.23 3.12
CA PHE A 52 -14.52 -18.08 1.93
C PHE A 52 -13.70 -19.36 2.06
N SER A 53 -12.43 -19.27 2.48
CA SER A 53 -11.58 -20.45 2.70
C SER A 53 -12.12 -21.39 3.76
N LEU A 54 -12.68 -20.87 4.86
CA LEU A 54 -13.39 -21.68 5.86
C LEU A 54 -14.59 -22.43 5.27
N LYS A 55 -15.40 -21.77 4.43
CA LYS A 55 -16.56 -22.40 3.76
C LYS A 55 -16.16 -23.49 2.76
N MET A 56 -15.00 -23.34 2.15
CA MET A 56 -14.47 -24.31 1.18
C MET A 56 -13.65 -25.42 1.84
N GLU A 57 -13.58 -25.44 3.19
CA GLU A 57 -12.76 -26.39 3.96
C GLU A 57 -11.29 -26.41 3.54
N VAL A 58 -10.79 -25.28 3.03
CA VAL A 58 -9.41 -25.12 2.59
C VAL A 58 -8.54 -24.71 3.77
N ASP A 59 -7.49 -25.50 4.04
CA ASP A 59 -6.45 -25.09 4.98
C ASP A 59 -5.66 -23.92 4.40
N ARG A 60 -5.89 -22.75 5.00
CA ARG A 60 -5.28 -21.47 4.63
C ARG A 60 -3.75 -21.51 4.62
N VAL A 61 -3.13 -22.29 5.49
CA VAL A 61 -1.65 -22.38 5.59
C VAL A 61 -1.10 -23.22 4.45
N VAL A 62 -1.74 -24.36 4.17
CA VAL A 62 -1.34 -25.26 3.08
C VAL A 62 -1.56 -24.58 1.73
N ASP A 63 -2.69 -23.91 1.54
CA ASP A 63 -3.01 -23.17 0.32
C ASP A 63 -2.01 -22.03 0.07
N PHE A 64 -1.69 -21.26 1.11
CA PHE A 64 -0.66 -20.22 1.04
C PHE A 64 0.69 -20.80 0.61
N GLN A 65 1.14 -21.92 1.21
CA GLN A 65 2.41 -22.55 0.86
C GLN A 65 2.42 -23.12 -0.57
N ARG A 66 1.27 -23.57 -1.08
CA ARG A 66 1.14 -24.13 -2.43
C ARG A 66 1.21 -23.05 -3.50
N HIS A 67 0.58 -21.90 -3.26
CA HIS A 67 0.40 -20.86 -4.27
C HIS A 67 1.37 -19.68 -4.13
N HIS A 68 1.88 -19.37 -2.94
CA HIS A 68 2.91 -18.35 -2.78
C HIS A 68 4.31 -18.92 -3.04
N ARG A 69 4.95 -18.41 -4.08
CA ARG A 69 6.40 -18.60 -4.27
C ARG A 69 7.14 -18.02 -3.07
N LYS A 70 7.96 -18.85 -2.42
CA LYS A 70 8.97 -18.37 -1.47
C LYS A 70 9.86 -17.36 -2.20
N ARG A 71 10.04 -16.16 -1.62
CA ARG A 71 11.11 -15.28 -2.05
C ARG A 71 12.42 -15.94 -1.62
N LEU A 72 13.19 -16.42 -2.59
CA LEU A 72 14.56 -16.85 -2.35
C LEU A 72 15.40 -15.58 -2.14
N ASN A 73 16.35 -15.64 -1.20
CA ASN A 73 17.36 -14.60 -1.11
C ASN A 73 18.10 -14.56 -2.46
N PRO A 74 18.39 -13.37 -3.01
CA PRO A 74 19.19 -13.27 -4.21
C PRO A 74 20.55 -13.93 -3.95
N GLU A 75 20.91 -14.91 -4.76
CA GLU A 75 22.24 -15.50 -4.72
C GLU A 75 23.26 -14.44 -5.15
N LYS A 76 24.32 -14.29 -4.35
CA LYS A 76 25.45 -13.45 -4.76
C LYS A 76 26.10 -14.10 -5.97
N ILE A 77 26.27 -13.33 -7.05
CA ILE A 77 26.91 -13.77 -8.30
C ILE A 77 28.33 -14.31 -8.05
N ASP A 78 28.98 -13.84 -6.98
CA ASP A 78 30.37 -14.21 -6.62
C ASP A 78 30.49 -15.50 -5.79
N SER A 79 29.39 -16.20 -5.50
CA SER A 79 29.43 -17.49 -4.81
C SER A 79 29.57 -18.64 -5.82
N ASN A 80 30.75 -18.82 -6.40
CA ASN A 80 31.08 -19.97 -7.25
C ASN A 80 32.43 -20.58 -6.86
#